data_AF-A0ABD1F2V1-F1
#
_entry.id   AF-A0ABD1F2V1-F1
#
_cell.length_a   1.000
_cell.length_b   1.000
_cell.length_c   1.000
_cell.angle_alpha   90.00
_cell.angle_beta   90.00
_cell.angle_gamma   90.00
#
_symmetry.space_group_name_H-M   'P 1'
#
loop_
_entity.id
_entity.type
_entity.pdbx_description
1 polymer ?
#
loop_
_entity_poly.entity_id
_entity_poly.type
_entity_poly.pdbx_seq_one_letter_code
_entity_poly.pdbx_strand_id
1 'polypeptide(L)'
;MKYMDMVFCEILRKWPTQFSIDRVCTKSYTIESKYPDEKPVHSKVDDVIWLPMFGLHRDPKYFPKPEVFDPERFSDENRNQITPYSYIPFGSGPRNCIGSRFAILESKALIHTKFEELGRTLWFLELLGCSMFRWNCF
;
A
#
# COMPACT_ATOMS: atom_id res chain seq x y z
N MET A 1 -15.43 -7.94 2.66
CA MET A 1 -14.33 -8.49 3.48
C MET A 1 -13.47 -7.33 4.00
N LYS A 2 -13.98 -6.57 4.99
CA LYS A 2 -13.35 -5.29 5.39
C LYS A 2 -11.90 -5.44 5.87
N TYR A 3 -11.65 -6.44 6.72
CA TYR A 3 -10.32 -6.66 7.28
C TYR A 3 -9.28 -7.05 6.22
N MET A 4 -9.68 -7.84 5.21
CA MET A 4 -8.78 -8.19 4.11
C MET A 4 -8.39 -6.96 3.27
N ASP A 5 -9.30 -5.98 3.13
CA ASP A 5 -8.99 -4.71 2.47
C ASP A 5 -7.94 -3.93 3.25
N MET A 6 -8.05 -3.90 4.58
CA MET A 6 -7.09 -3.25 5.48
C MET A 6 -5.71 -3.90 5.38
N VAL A 7 -5.66 -5.24 5.42
CA VAL A 7 -4.44 -6.03 5.24
C VAL A 7 -3.81 -5.74 3.88
N PHE A 8 -4.61 -5.73 2.80
CA PHE A 8 -4.11 -5.47 1.45
C PHE A 8 -3.54 -4.05 1.29
N CYS A 9 -4.20 -3.04 1.89
CA CYS A 9 -3.68 -1.69 1.91
C CYS A 9 -2.34 -1.59 2.68
N GLU A 10 -2.21 -2.26 3.82
CA GLU A 10 -0.96 -2.27 4.58
C GLU A 10 0.16 -3.04 3.86
N ILE A 11 -0.17 -4.11 3.12
CA ILE A 11 0.77 -4.79 2.21
C ILE A 11 1.28 -3.81 1.17
N LEU A 12 0.40 -3.06 0.50
CA LEU A 12 0.81 -2.10 -0.53
C LEU A 12 1.61 -0.91 0.04
N ARG A 13 1.38 -0.52 1.30
CA ARG A 13 2.18 0.50 1.99
C ARG A 13 3.60 0.00 2.26
N LYS A 14 3.73 -1.18 2.88
CA LYS A 14 5.06 -1.73 3.21
C LYS A 14 5.77 -2.25 1.98
N TRP A 15 5.11 -2.96 1.09
CA TRP A 15 5.75 -3.59 -0.06
C TRP A 15 5.02 -3.17 -1.34
N PRO A 16 5.15 -1.89 -1.73
CA PRO A 16 4.59 -1.44 -2.99
C PRO A 16 5.30 -2.17 -4.13
N THR A 17 4.55 -2.63 -5.12
CA THR A 17 5.10 -3.26 -6.34
C THR A 17 5.96 -2.28 -7.13
N GLN A 18 5.64 -0.99 -7.05
CA GLN A 18 6.41 0.11 -7.63
C GLN A 18 7.10 0.91 -6.51
N PHE A 19 8.42 1.07 -6.57
CA PHE A 19 9.19 1.75 -5.52
C PHE A 19 9.14 3.29 -5.63
N SER A 20 8.93 3.81 -6.84
CA SER A 20 8.84 5.24 -7.11
C SER A 20 8.10 5.51 -8.42
N ILE A 21 7.59 6.73 -8.54
CA ILE A 21 7.00 7.24 -9.78
C ILE A 21 7.75 8.50 -10.20
N ASP A 22 7.85 8.72 -11.49
CA ASP A 22 8.55 9.86 -12.08
C ASP A 22 7.59 10.76 -12.85
N ARG A 23 8.00 12.03 -13.03
CA ARG A 23 7.33 13.01 -13.88
C ARG A 23 8.38 13.78 -14.65
N VAL A 24 8.13 14.03 -15.92
CA VAL A 24 8.95 14.93 -16.74
C VAL A 24 8.31 16.31 -16.75
N CYS A 25 9.09 17.33 -16.45
CA CYS A 25 8.65 18.71 -16.48
C CYS A 25 8.49 19.18 -17.93
N THR A 26 7.26 19.50 -18.35
CA THR A 26 6.97 19.93 -19.73
C THR A 26 6.99 21.44 -19.91
N LYS A 27 6.96 22.20 -18.80
CA LYS A 27 6.99 23.66 -18.76
C LYS A 27 7.77 24.08 -17.54
N SER A 28 8.67 25.06 -17.69
CA SER A 28 9.44 25.61 -16.58
C SER A 28 8.51 26.02 -15.45
N TYR A 29 8.74 25.48 -14.26
CA TYR A 29 7.88 25.69 -13.11
C TYR A 29 8.72 25.78 -11.84
N THR A 30 8.35 26.68 -10.95
CA THR A 30 8.98 26.82 -9.64
C THR A 30 8.03 26.22 -8.60
N ILE A 31 8.53 25.21 -7.88
CA ILE A 31 7.88 24.72 -6.67
C ILE A 31 8.30 25.66 -5.54
N GLU A 32 7.34 26.48 -5.11
CA GLU A 32 7.54 27.42 -4.01
C GLU A 32 7.80 26.68 -2.70
N SER A 33 8.68 27.26 -1.88
CA SER A 33 8.99 26.74 -0.56
C SER A 33 7.78 26.83 0.36
N LYS A 34 7.47 25.74 1.08
CA LYS A 34 6.38 25.74 2.06
C LYS A 34 6.87 26.07 3.47
N TYR A 35 8.15 25.87 3.75
CA TYR A 35 8.74 26.03 5.08
C TYR A 35 9.86 27.09 5.07
N PRO A 36 10.08 27.85 6.16
CA PRO A 36 11.05 28.94 6.19
C PRO A 36 12.48 28.55 5.78
N ASP A 37 12.87 27.30 6.06
CA ASP A 37 14.23 26.78 5.82
C ASP A 37 14.38 26.07 4.46
N GLU A 38 13.30 25.95 3.69
CA GLU A 38 13.29 25.27 2.40
C GLU A 38 13.57 26.27 1.26
N LYS A 39 14.39 25.85 0.28
CA LYS A 39 14.68 26.64 -0.91
C LYS A 39 13.68 26.30 -2.02
N PRO A 40 13.19 27.29 -2.79
CA PRO A 40 12.34 27.01 -3.94
C PRO A 40 13.08 26.14 -4.95
N VAL A 41 12.37 25.17 -5.53
CA VAL A 41 12.91 24.26 -6.54
C VAL A 41 12.49 24.74 -7.91
N HIS A 42 13.47 25.14 -8.73
CA HIS A 42 13.24 25.55 -10.10
C HIS A 42 13.41 24.35 -11.04
N SER A 43 12.31 23.85 -11.58
CA SER A 43 12.31 22.77 -12.57
C SER A 43 12.34 23.36 -13.97
N LYS A 44 13.31 22.94 -14.77
CA LYS A 44 13.43 23.26 -16.19
C LYS A 44 12.64 22.25 -17.02
N VAL A 45 12.36 22.62 -18.27
CA VAL A 45 11.80 21.66 -19.23
C VAL A 45 12.78 20.47 -19.36
N ASP A 46 12.21 19.27 -19.42
CA ASP A 46 12.90 17.97 -19.47
C ASP A 46 13.54 17.50 -18.14
N ASP A 47 13.42 18.26 -17.05
CA ASP A 47 13.81 17.76 -15.72
C ASP A 47 12.91 16.59 -15.30
N VAL A 48 13.53 15.53 -14.78
CA VAL A 48 12.83 14.35 -14.25
C VAL A 48 12.70 14.46 -12.74
N ILE A 49 11.46 14.54 -12.26
CA ILE A 49 11.12 14.58 -10.84
C ILE A 49 10.77 13.16 -10.39
N TRP A 50 11.56 12.61 -9.48
CA TRP A 50 11.29 11.32 -8.85
C TRP A 50 10.56 11.49 -7.53
N LEU A 51 9.46 10.77 -7.36
CA LEU A 51 8.69 10.69 -6.13
C LEU A 51 8.97 9.33 -5.47
N PRO A 52 9.72 9.29 -4.36
CA PRO A 52 10.12 8.06 -3.70
C PRO A 52 8.95 7.48 -2.89
N MET A 53 8.06 6.75 -3.55
CA MET A 53 6.87 6.16 -2.90
C MET A 53 7.24 5.23 -1.74
N PHE A 54 8.25 4.38 -1.94
CA PHE A 54 8.71 3.44 -0.91
C PHE A 54 9.18 4.14 0.37
N GLY A 55 9.90 5.27 0.22
CA GLY A 55 10.35 6.10 1.33
C GLY A 55 9.19 6.86 1.98
N LEU A 56 8.33 7.46 1.17
CA LEU A 56 7.14 8.20 1.64
C LEU A 56 6.20 7.32 2.47
N HIS A 57 5.98 6.08 2.05
CA HIS A 57 5.12 5.12 2.75
C HIS A 57 5.73 4.64 4.08
N ARG A 58 7.01 4.88 4.31
CA ARG A 58 7.77 4.54 5.53
C ARG A 58 8.14 5.74 6.37
N ASP A 59 7.80 6.94 5.94
CA ASP A 59 8.16 8.14 6.66
C ASP A 59 7.38 8.17 8.00
N PRO A 60 8.07 8.16 9.16
CA PRO A 60 7.43 8.19 10.46
C PRO A 60 6.60 9.45 10.71
N LYS A 61 6.84 10.54 9.94
CA LYS A 61 6.03 11.75 9.96
C LYS A 61 4.59 11.48 9.53
N TYR A 62 4.38 10.56 8.58
CA TYR A 62 3.07 10.22 8.04
C TYR A 62 2.54 8.88 8.56
N PHE A 63 3.44 7.95 8.88
CA PHE A 63 3.09 6.60 9.36
C PHE A 63 3.84 6.27 10.65
N PRO A 64 3.27 6.56 11.84
CA PRO A 64 3.91 6.28 13.12
C PRO A 64 4.25 4.80 13.27
N LYS A 65 5.46 4.45 13.74
CA LYS A 65 5.96 3.05 13.79
C LYS A 65 5.92 2.38 12.39
N PRO A 66 6.59 2.94 11.37
CA PRO A 66 6.42 2.54 9.97
C PRO A 66 6.85 1.09 9.68
N GLU A 67 7.69 0.51 10.55
CA GLU A 67 8.16 -0.86 10.43
C GLU A 67 7.15 -1.90 10.92
N VAL A 68 6.20 -1.52 11.77
CA VAL A 68 5.14 -2.42 12.23
C VAL A 68 4.10 -2.58 11.12
N PHE A 69 3.80 -3.83 10.78
CA PHE A 69 2.67 -4.17 9.91
C PHE A 69 1.38 -4.05 10.73
N ASP A 70 0.60 -3.01 10.46
CA ASP A 70 -0.62 -2.70 11.20
C ASP A 70 -1.80 -2.40 10.24
N PRO A 71 -2.68 -3.38 9.99
CA PRO A 71 -3.87 -3.18 9.16
C PRO A 71 -4.82 -2.10 9.71
N GLU A 72 -4.86 -1.88 11.03
CA GLU A 72 -5.78 -0.94 11.67
C GLU A 72 -5.54 0.51 11.24
N ARG A 73 -4.38 0.82 10.65
CA ARG A 73 -4.12 2.12 9.99
C ARG A 73 -5.15 2.45 8.91
N PHE A 74 -5.69 1.43 8.26
CA PHE A 74 -6.67 1.56 7.17
C PHE A 74 -8.09 1.24 7.61
N SER A 75 -8.37 1.20 8.92
CA SER A 75 -9.72 1.06 9.45
C SER A 75 -10.61 2.24 9.05
N ASP A 76 -11.94 2.08 9.13
CA ASP A 76 -12.89 3.14 8.77
C ASP A 76 -12.68 4.40 9.65
N GLU A 77 -12.23 4.22 10.89
CA GLU A 77 -11.94 5.28 11.88
C GLU A 77 -10.62 6.01 11.61
N ASN A 78 -9.59 5.28 11.16
CA ASN A 78 -8.24 5.82 10.98
C ASN A 78 -7.97 6.32 9.56
N ARG A 79 -8.75 5.87 8.56
CA ARG A 79 -8.54 6.23 7.15
C ARG A 79 -8.55 7.73 6.87
N ASN A 80 -9.36 8.49 7.61
CA ASN A 80 -9.43 9.95 7.48
C ASN A 80 -8.22 10.68 8.10
N GLN A 81 -7.41 9.99 8.91
CA GLN A 81 -6.20 10.53 9.52
C GLN A 81 -4.99 10.42 8.58
N ILE A 82 -5.10 9.62 7.51
CA ILE A 82 -4.03 9.48 6.52
C ILE A 82 -3.88 10.80 5.76
N THR A 83 -2.68 11.38 5.84
CA THR A 83 -2.40 12.65 5.17
C THR A 83 -2.58 12.50 3.65
N PRO A 84 -3.29 13.42 2.98
CA PRO A 84 -3.43 13.36 1.53
C PRO A 84 -2.08 13.26 0.83
N TYR A 85 -2.01 12.43 -0.21
CA TYR A 85 -0.80 12.15 -1.00
C TYR A 85 0.36 11.46 -0.27
N SER A 86 0.24 11.08 1.02
CA SER A 86 1.27 10.25 1.69
C SER A 86 1.13 8.76 1.37
N TYR A 87 -0.08 8.31 0.99
CA TYR A 87 -0.36 6.94 0.54
C TYR A 87 -0.78 6.94 -0.93
N ILE A 88 0.11 6.47 -1.81
CA ILE A 88 -0.04 6.52 -3.27
C ILE A 88 0.40 5.20 -3.97
N PRO A 89 -0.05 4.02 -3.50
CA PRO A 89 0.42 2.73 -4.03
C PRO A 89 0.10 2.51 -5.52
N PHE A 90 -0.91 3.20 -6.03
CA PHE A 90 -1.33 3.15 -7.43
C PHE A 90 -1.11 4.48 -8.16
N GLY A 91 -0.23 5.33 -7.61
CA GLY A 91 -0.04 6.71 -8.07
C GLY A 91 -1.22 7.63 -7.72
N SER A 92 -1.12 8.88 -8.16
CA SER A 92 -2.14 9.91 -7.96
C SER A 92 -2.27 10.82 -9.19
N GLY A 93 -3.42 11.49 -9.32
CA GLY A 93 -3.75 12.36 -10.44
C GLY A 93 -4.28 11.61 -11.68
N PRO A 94 -4.32 12.27 -12.86
CA PRO A 94 -4.94 11.74 -14.08
C PRO A 94 -4.21 10.54 -14.70
N ARG A 95 -2.99 10.26 -14.23
CA ARG A 95 -2.15 9.13 -14.66
C ARG A 95 -2.00 8.10 -13.52
N ASN A 96 -3.00 7.97 -12.66
CA ASN A 96 -3.07 6.89 -11.68
C ASN A 96 -3.34 5.53 -12.38
N CYS A 97 -3.11 4.44 -11.66
CA CYS A 97 -3.28 3.10 -12.22
C CYS A 97 -4.75 2.84 -12.59
N ILE A 98 -5.00 2.69 -13.90
CA ILE A 98 -6.31 2.32 -14.45
C ILE A 98 -6.78 0.95 -13.93
N GLY A 99 -5.84 0.04 -13.66
CA GLY A 99 -6.10 -1.31 -13.18
C GLY A 99 -6.24 -1.43 -11.66
N SER A 100 -6.18 -0.34 -10.89
CA SER A 100 -6.19 -0.38 -9.41
C SER A 100 -7.35 -1.19 -8.84
N ARG A 101 -8.58 -0.96 -9.34
CA ARG A 101 -9.77 -1.69 -8.89
C ARG A 101 -9.71 -3.17 -9.26
N PHE A 102 -9.23 -3.49 -10.46
CA PHE A 102 -9.08 -4.86 -10.93
C PHE A 102 -8.06 -5.63 -10.10
N ALA A 103 -6.86 -5.05 -9.89
CA ALA A 103 -5.79 -5.66 -9.10
C ALA A 103 -6.23 -5.94 -7.65
N ILE A 104 -6.96 -5.00 -7.04
CA ILE A 104 -7.52 -5.18 -5.69
C ILE A 104 -8.54 -6.33 -5.68
N LEU A 105 -9.42 -6.41 -6.67
CA LEU A 105 -10.44 -7.47 -6.75
C LEU A 105 -9.80 -8.85 -6.96
N GLU A 106 -8.90 -8.95 -7.95
CA GLU A 106 -8.18 -10.18 -8.29
C GLU A 106 -7.38 -10.71 -7.09
N SER A 107 -6.62 -9.84 -6.42
CA SER A 107 -5.83 -10.22 -5.25
C SER A 107 -6.70 -10.78 -4.13
N LYS A 108 -7.85 -10.14 -3.86
CA LYS A 108 -8.80 -10.61 -2.84
C LYS A 108 -9.41 -11.94 -3.20
N ALA A 109 -9.78 -12.15 -4.47
CA ALA A 109 -10.32 -13.42 -4.95
C ALA A 109 -9.30 -14.54 -4.79
N LEU A 110 -8.05 -14.32 -5.20
CA LEU A 110 -6.96 -15.29 -5.06
C LEU A 110 -6.70 -15.68 -3.60
N ILE A 111 -6.61 -14.69 -2.72
CA ILE A 111 -6.42 -14.92 -1.27
C ILE A 111 -7.59 -15.75 -0.73
N HIS A 112 -8.83 -15.34 -0.99
CA HIS A 112 -10.03 -16.04 -0.52
C HIS A 112 -10.05 -17.51 -0.97
N THR A 113 -9.84 -17.78 -2.27
CA THR A 113 -9.82 -19.15 -2.79
C THR A 113 -8.72 -19.99 -2.15
N LYS A 114 -7.53 -19.43 -1.92
CA LYS A 114 -6.44 -20.15 -1.25
C LYS A 114 -6.72 -20.45 0.23
N PHE A 115 -7.34 -19.52 0.96
CA PHE A 115 -7.77 -19.78 2.32
C PHE A 115 -8.83 -20.88 2.40
N GLU A 116 -9.78 -20.91 1.46
CA GLU A 116 -10.76 -21.99 1.41
C GLU A 116 -10.14 -23.36 1.07
N GLU A 117 -9.23 -23.40 0.10
CA GLU A 117 -8.51 -24.63 -0.25
C GLU A 117 -7.73 -25.18 0.96
N LEU A 118 -6.98 -24.31 1.65
CA LEU A 118 -6.25 -24.68 2.86
C LEU A 118 -7.20 -25.17 3.96
N GLY A 119 -8.33 -24.49 4.17
CA GLY A 119 -9.35 -24.92 5.13
C GLY A 119 -9.90 -26.31 4.80
N ARG A 120 -10.20 -26.58 3.52
CA ARG A 120 -10.66 -27.91 3.07
C ARG A 120 -9.58 -28.99 3.26
N THR A 121 -8.32 -28.68 2.95
CA THR A 121 -7.21 -29.62 3.13
C THR A 121 -6.96 -29.94 4.61
N LEU A 122 -6.98 -28.92 5.47
CA LEU A 122 -6.80 -29.10 6.92
C LEU A 122 -7.94 -29.92 7.51
N TRP A 123 -9.19 -29.63 7.14
CA TRP A 123 -10.36 -30.39 7.59
C TRP A 123 -10.33 -31.85 7.12
N PHE A 124 -9.86 -32.10 5.89
CA PHE A 124 -9.67 -33.46 5.37
C PHE A 124 -8.57 -34.22 6.12
N LEU A 125 -7.49 -33.55 6.52
CA LEU A 125 -6.42 -34.13 7.34
C LEU A 125 -6.88 -34.44 8.77
N GLU A 126 -7.76 -33.61 9.34
CA GLU A 126 -8.43 -33.88 10.62
C GLU A 126 -9.35 -35.11 10.53
N LEU A 127 -10.14 -35.23 9.46
CA LEU A 127 -11.00 -36.41 9.22
C LEU A 127 -10.21 -37.71 9.07
N LEU A 128 -9.01 -37.66 8.47
CA LEU A 128 -8.13 -38.82 8.32
C LEU A 128 -7.39 -39.18 9.63
N GLY A 129 -7.68 -38.51 10.75
CA GLY A 129 -7.06 -38.79 12.04
C GLY A 129 -5.57 -38.45 12.08
N CYS A 130 -5.08 -37.62 11.14
CA CYS A 130 -3.67 -37.26 11.04
C CYS A 130 -3.36 -36.20 12.13
N SER A 131 -3.10 -36.67 13.35
CA SER A 131 -2.85 -35.87 14.56
C SER A 131 -1.63 -34.91 14.49
N MET A 132 -0.90 -34.90 13.38
CA MET A 132 0.36 -34.18 13.22
C MET A 132 0.18 -32.68 12.91
N PHE A 133 -1.04 -32.20 12.64
CA PHE A 133 -1.34 -30.79 12.35
C PHE A 133 -2.46 -30.22 13.24
N ARG A 134 -2.38 -30.45 14.55
CA ARG A 134 -3.24 -29.75 15.51
C ARG A 134 -2.66 -28.35 15.78
N TRP A 135 -2.87 -27.40 14.87
CA TRP A 135 -2.52 -26.01 15.13
C TRP A 135 -3.54 -25.42 16.10
N ASN A 136 -3.05 -25.01 17.28
CA ASN A 136 -3.76 -24.11 18.18
C ASN A 136 -3.99 -22.78 17.44
N CYS A 137 -5.15 -22.63 16.80
CA CYS A 137 -5.66 -21.30 16.47
C CYS A 137 -6.05 -20.61 17.78
N PHE A 138 -5.31 -19.55 18.12
CA PHE A 138 -5.82 -18.45 18.91
C PHE A 138 -6.73 -17.58 18.05
#